data_AF-A0A5E4N4G4-F1
#
_entry.id   AF-A0A5E4N4G4-F1
#
_cell.length_a   1.000
_cell.length_b   1.000
_cell.length_c   1.000
_cell.angle_alpha   90.00
_cell.angle_beta   90.00
_cell.angle_gamma   90.00
#
_symmetry.space_group_name_H-M   'P 1'
#
loop_
_entity.id
_entity.type
_entity.pdbx_description
1 polymer ?
#
loop_
_entity_poly.entity_id
_entity_poly.type
_entity_poly.pdbx_seq_one_letter_code
_entity_poly.pdbx_strand_id
1 'polypeptide(L)'
;MEVVPNSGAKHNVEIKPAPKISIPVEEETDQAPIYVNLKQYHRILKRRIARAKLEASGRIPLTRKKYLYESRHKHAMNRVRGEGGRFSSGSLKKKKLSSSFPVTRV
;
A
#
# COMPACT_ATOMS: atom_id res chain seq x y z
N MET A 1 -30.08 25.34 20.17
CA MET A 1 -28.85 25.07 19.41
C MET A 1 -28.80 23.56 19.21
N GLU A 2 -29.41 23.08 18.13
CA GLU A 2 -29.53 21.64 17.86
C GLU A 2 -28.25 21.11 17.23
N VAL A 3 -27.77 19.98 17.75
CA VAL A 3 -26.52 19.33 17.32
C VAL A 3 -26.83 18.45 16.11
N VAL A 4 -26.29 18.83 14.95
CA VAL A 4 -26.37 18.05 13.71
C VAL A 4 -25.47 16.80 13.82
N PRO A 5 -25.99 15.57 13.62
CA PRO A 5 -25.13 14.39 13.61
C PRO A 5 -24.33 14.31 12.31
N ASN A 6 -23.00 14.42 12.42
CA ASN A 6 -22.07 14.27 11.30
C ASN A 6 -22.03 12.79 10.87
N SER A 7 -22.71 12.47 9.77
CA SER A 7 -22.73 11.15 9.17
C SER A 7 -21.34 10.85 8.58
N GLY A 8 -20.61 9.95 9.23
CA GLY A 8 -19.30 9.48 8.79
C GLY A 8 -19.40 8.73 7.46
N ALA A 9 -19.29 9.47 6.36
CA ALA A 9 -19.17 8.92 5.03
C ALA A 9 -17.86 8.12 4.92
N LYS A 10 -17.98 6.79 5.07
CA LYS A 10 -16.95 5.83 4.69
C LYS A 10 -16.86 5.84 3.16
N HIS A 11 -16.01 6.70 2.61
CA HIS A 11 -15.67 6.67 1.19
C HIS A 11 -14.82 5.42 0.93
N ASN A 12 -15.50 4.31 0.66
CA ASN A 12 -14.86 3.12 0.13
C ASN A 12 -14.55 3.39 -1.33
N VAL A 13 -13.33 3.86 -1.62
CA VAL A 13 -12.85 4.01 -2.99
C VAL A 13 -12.57 2.59 -3.51
N GLU A 14 -13.58 1.99 -4.11
CA GLU A 14 -13.44 0.75 -4.85
C GLU A 14 -12.64 1.04 -6.12
N ILE A 15 -11.32 0.90 -6.02
CA ILE A 15 -10.40 0.94 -7.15
C ILE A 15 -10.69 -0.32 -7.97
N LYS A 16 -11.57 -0.21 -8.96
CA LYS A 16 -11.79 -1.25 -9.96
C LYS A 16 -10.45 -1.47 -10.68
N PRO A 17 -9.84 -2.67 -10.60
CA PRO A 17 -8.65 -2.96 -11.37
C PRO A 17 -9.04 -2.88 -12.85
N ALA A 18 -8.29 -2.08 -13.62
CA ALA A 18 -8.43 -2.05 -15.08
C ALA A 18 -8.41 -3.49 -15.64
N PRO A 19 -9.20 -3.80 -16.68
CA PRO A 19 -9.21 -5.13 -17.27
C PRO A 19 -7.79 -5.48 -17.70
N LYS A 20 -7.19 -6.45 -17.02
CA LYS A 20 -5.94 -7.06 -17.47
C LYS A 20 -6.29 -7.77 -18.77
N ILE A 21 -5.83 -7.23 -19.89
CA ILE A 21 -5.85 -7.93 -21.17
C ILE A 21 -4.98 -9.17 -20.94
N SER A 22 -5.63 -10.31 -20.69
CA SER A 22 -5.00 -11.62 -20.71
C SER A 22 -4.70 -11.91 -22.16
N ILE A 23 -3.55 -11.42 -22.64
CA ILE A 23 -3.01 -11.86 -23.92
C ILE A 23 -2.72 -13.35 -23.71
N PRO A 24 -3.38 -14.25 -24.44
CA PRO A 24 -3.12 -15.68 -24.31
C PRO A 24 -1.64 -15.89 -24.64
N VAL A 25 -0.96 -16.67 -23.80
CA VAL A 25 0.39 -17.18 -24.09
C VAL A 25 0.22 -18.25 -25.17
N GLU A 26 -0.13 -17.83 -26.37
CA GLU A 26 0.10 -18.64 -27.55
C GLU A 26 1.62 -18.63 -27.77
N GLU A 27 2.19 -19.79 -28.07
CA GLU A 27 3.60 -19.93 -28.35
C GLU A 27 4.04 -18.87 -29.37
N GLU A 28 4.82 -17.88 -28.90
CA GLU A 28 5.34 -16.76 -29.69
C GLU A 28 6.44 -17.25 -30.66
N THR A 29 6.16 -18.23 -31.51
CA THR A 29 7.03 -18.56 -32.65
C THR A 29 6.50 -17.97 -33.95
N ASP A 30 5.19 -17.70 -34.05
CA ASP A 30 4.56 -17.35 -35.34
C ASP A 30 4.01 -15.92 -35.41
N GLN A 31 4.09 -15.14 -34.33
CA GLN A 31 3.65 -13.75 -34.36
C GLN A 31 4.73 -12.82 -34.91
N ALA A 32 4.36 -12.06 -35.95
CA ALA A 32 5.22 -11.09 -36.60
C ALA A 32 5.91 -10.17 -35.55
N PRO A 33 7.23 -9.90 -35.67
CA PRO A 33 7.93 -9.09 -34.69
C PRO A 33 7.31 -7.69 -34.63
N ILE A 34 6.73 -7.34 -33.49
CA ILE A 34 6.40 -5.94 -33.18
C ILE A 34 7.70 -5.14 -33.34
N TYR A 35 7.66 -4.07 -34.12
CA TYR A 35 8.84 -3.23 -34.31
C TYR A 35 9.29 -2.67 -32.97
N VAL A 36 10.48 -3.07 -32.55
CA VAL A 36 11.14 -2.63 -31.33
C VAL A 36 12.53 -2.10 -31.69
N ASN A 37 13.21 -1.50 -30.71
CA ASN A 37 14.59 -1.10 -30.89
C ASN A 37 15.46 -2.32 -31.27
N LEU A 38 16.16 -2.20 -32.41
CA LEU A 38 17.02 -3.23 -32.98
C LEU A 38 18.04 -3.78 -31.96
N LYS A 39 18.61 -2.92 -31.10
CA LYS A 39 19.59 -3.32 -30.08
C LYS A 39 18.98 -4.16 -28.95
N GLN A 40 17.65 -4.16 -28.81
CA GLN A 40 16.96 -4.76 -27.67
C GLN A 40 16.23 -6.06 -28.03
N TYR A 41 15.90 -6.28 -29.31
CA TYR A 41 15.04 -7.36 -29.79
C TYR A 41 15.38 -8.74 -29.18
N HIS A 42 16.59 -9.25 -29.40
CA HIS A 42 17.01 -10.56 -28.87
C HIS A 42 16.96 -10.64 -27.34
N ARG A 43 17.27 -9.54 -26.64
CA ARG A 43 17.26 -9.50 -25.18
C ARG A 43 15.85 -9.47 -24.62
N ILE A 44 14.91 -8.82 -25.32
CA ILE A 44 13.49 -8.83 -24.97
C ILE A 44 12.96 -10.26 -25.01
N LEU A 45 13.22 -11.00 -26.09
CA LEU A 45 12.82 -12.40 -26.23
C LEU A 45 13.33 -13.27 -25.08
N LYS A 46 14.64 -13.22 -24.79
CA LYS A 46 15.24 -13.96 -23.67
C LYS A 46 14.60 -13.62 -22.32
N ARG A 47 14.28 -12.34 -22.08
CA ARG A 47 13.62 -11.90 -20.84
C ARG A 47 12.15 -12.31 -20.77
N ARG A 48 11.44 -12.42 -21.89
CA ARG A 48 10.06 -12.95 -21.92
C ARG A 48 10.05 -14.40 -21.48
N ILE A 49 10.89 -15.25 -22.06
CA ILE A 49 11.03 -16.66 -21.67
C ILE A 49 11.39 -16.79 -20.18
N ALA A 50 12.35 -15.98 -19.70
CA ALA A 50 12.73 -16.01 -18.29
C ALA A 50 11.59 -15.59 -17.34
N ARG A 51 10.80 -14.56 -17.70
CA ARG A 51 9.63 -14.14 -16.94
C ARG A 51 8.53 -15.19 -16.96
N ALA A 52 8.20 -15.77 -18.12
CA ALA A 52 7.21 -16.83 -18.24
C ALA A 52 7.55 -18.03 -17.32
N LYS A 53 8.82 -18.43 -17.25
CA LYS A 53 9.28 -19.46 -16.30
C LYS A 53 9.09 -19.06 -14.83
N LEU A 54 9.39 -17.80 -14.47
CA LEU A 54 9.19 -17.30 -13.11
C LEU A 54 7.71 -17.17 -12.73
N GLU A 55 6.85 -16.78 -13.67
CA GLU A 55 5.41 -16.70 -13.53
C GLU A 55 4.79 -18.09 -13.36
N ALA A 56 5.20 -19.07 -14.19
CA ALA A 56 4.80 -20.47 -14.05
C ALA A 56 5.22 -21.08 -12.69
N SER A 57 6.41 -20.71 -12.19
CA SER A 57 6.86 -21.11 -10.84
C SER A 57 6.19 -20.36 -9.69
N GLY A 58 5.29 -19.39 -9.97
CA GLY A 58 4.56 -18.63 -8.95
C GLY A 58 5.40 -17.63 -8.14
N ARG A 59 6.65 -17.35 -8.54
CA ARG A 59 7.55 -16.45 -7.80
C ARG A 59 7.18 -14.98 -7.93
N ILE A 60 6.36 -14.61 -8.93
CA ILE A 60 5.87 -13.25 -9.15
C ILE A 60 4.41 -13.16 -8.68
N PRO A 61 4.11 -12.42 -7.59
CA PRO A 61 2.73 -12.30 -7.09
C PRO A 61 1.83 -11.54 -8.08
N LEU A 62 0.65 -12.10 -8.39
CA LEU A 62 -0.34 -11.48 -9.29
C LEU A 62 -1.02 -10.25 -8.67
N THR A 63 -1.10 -10.20 -7.33
CA THR A 63 -1.75 -9.15 -6.55
C THR A 63 -0.82 -8.67 -5.43
N ARG A 64 -0.97 -7.40 -5.05
CA ARG A 64 -0.24 -6.82 -3.92
C ARG A 64 -0.99 -7.09 -2.63
N LYS A 65 -0.27 -7.51 -1.59
CA LYS A 65 -0.83 -7.62 -0.23
C LYS A 65 -1.10 -6.22 0.35
N LYS A 66 -2.16 -6.08 1.15
CA LYS A 66 -2.51 -4.83 1.85
C LYS A 66 -1.38 -4.35 2.77
N TYR A 67 -0.68 -5.27 3.39
CA TYR A 67 0.53 -5.06 4.17
C TYR A 67 1.46 -6.26 3.96
N LEU A 68 2.77 -6.03 4.09
CA LEU A 68 3.75 -7.07 3.82
C LEU A 68 3.96 -8.02 5.01
N TYR A 69 3.88 -7.49 6.24
CA TYR A 69 4.20 -8.23 7.46
C TYR A 69 3.15 -8.02 8.55
N GLU A 70 2.71 -9.12 9.15
CA GLU A 70 1.67 -9.12 10.20
C GLU A 70 2.10 -8.35 11.45
N SER A 71 3.33 -8.57 11.92
CA SER A 71 3.88 -7.87 13.09
C SER A 71 3.91 -6.35 12.91
N ARG A 72 4.23 -5.87 11.70
CA ARG A 72 4.25 -4.44 11.38
C ARG A 72 2.83 -3.86 11.35
N HIS A 73 1.87 -4.61 10.82
CA HIS A 73 0.48 -4.19 10.83
C HIS A 73 -0.03 -4.03 12.29
N LYS A 74 0.21 -5.04 13.14
CA LYS A 74 -0.10 -4.98 14.57
C LYS A 74 0.59 -3.81 15.28
N HIS A 75 1.88 -3.59 15.00
CA HIS A 75 2.61 -2.44 15.54
C HIS A 75 1.94 -1.11 15.14
N ALA A 76 1.61 -0.93 13.85
CA ALA A 76 0.95 0.29 13.37
C ALA A 76 -0.45 0.48 13.97
N MET A 77 -1.20 -0.59 14.25
CA MET A 77 -2.51 -0.51 14.93
C MET A 77 -2.38 -0.08 16.38
N ASN A 78 -1.38 -0.60 17.11
CA ASN A 78 -1.20 -0.36 18.55
C ASN A 78 -0.50 0.97 18.88
N ARG A 79 0.03 1.70 17.89
CA ARG A 79 0.68 2.99 18.13
C ARG A 79 -0.33 4.03 18.61
N VAL A 80 0.05 4.79 19.63
CA VAL A 80 -0.72 5.94 20.11
C VAL A 80 -0.89 6.97 18.99
N ARG A 81 -2.12 7.39 18.77
CA ARG A 81 -2.49 8.40 17.77
C ARG A 81 -2.85 9.71 18.47
N GLY A 82 -2.44 10.82 17.88
CA GLY A 82 -2.94 12.14 18.24
C GLY A 82 -4.24 12.44 17.49
N GLU A 83 -4.71 13.67 17.65
CA GLU A 83 -5.81 14.21 16.86
C GLU A 83 -5.52 14.10 15.35
N GLY A 84 -6.54 13.81 14.54
CA GLY A 84 -6.39 13.60 13.08
C GLY A 84 -5.72 12.28 12.69
N GLY A 85 -5.58 11.31 13.60
CA GLY A 85 -5.13 9.95 13.28
C GLY A 85 -3.62 9.79 13.02
N ARG A 86 -2.85 10.88 13.13
CA ARG A 86 -1.39 10.86 13.05
C ARG A 86 -0.80 10.13 14.25
N PHE A 87 0.30 9.42 14.04
CA PHE A 87 1.01 8.85 15.19
C PHE A 87 1.56 9.96 16.08
N SER A 88 1.44 9.79 17.40
CA SER A 88 2.06 10.72 18.35
C SER A 88 3.58 10.69 18.16
N SER A 89 4.20 11.87 18.11
CA SER A 89 5.65 12.06 17.92
C SER A 89 6.50 11.67 19.14
N GLY A 90 5.93 10.95 20.11
CA GLY A 90 6.67 10.44 21.28
C GLY A 90 6.74 11.42 22.46
N SER A 91 5.96 12.49 22.47
CA SER A 91 5.92 13.47 23.57
C SER A 91 4.88 13.17 24.66
N LEU A 92 4.22 12.00 24.64
CA LEU A 92 3.26 11.59 25.69
C LEU A 92 3.93 10.97 26.94
N LYS A 93 5.21 11.24 27.18
CA LYS A 93 5.89 11.06 28.47
C LYS A 93 6.32 12.39 29.11
N LYS A 94 5.59 13.50 28.95
CA LYS A 94 5.76 14.71 29.79
C LYS A 94 4.45 15.50 29.98
N LYS A 95 3.39 14.88 30.50
CA LYS A 95 2.24 15.59 31.12
C LYS A 95 1.61 14.75 32.25
N LYS A 96 2.43 14.32 33.20
CA LYS A 96 2.02 14.22 34.61
C LYS A 96 2.93 15.22 35.32
N LEU A 97 2.41 15.99 36.29
CA LEU A 97 3.00 17.18 36.93
C LEU A 97 2.51 18.53 36.39
N SER A 98 1.22 18.79 36.57
CA SER A 98 0.81 20.11 37.07
C SER A 98 -0.28 19.87 38.12
N SER A 99 0.14 19.30 39.25
CA SER A 99 -0.65 19.34 40.47
C SER A 99 -0.88 20.81 40.83
N SER A 100 -2.14 21.16 41.02
CA SER A 100 -2.62 22.42 41.57
C SER A 100 -1.83 22.80 42.83
N PHE A 101 -1.07 23.89 42.77
CA PHE A 101 -0.68 24.62 43.97
C PHE A 101 -1.50 25.93 44.00
N PRO A 102 -2.41 26.12 44.96
CA PRO A 102 -3.07 27.41 45.14
C PRO A 102 -2.04 28.40 45.71
N VAL A 103 -1.79 29.48 44.99
CA VAL A 103 -1.01 30.63 45.48
C VAL A 103 -1.91 31.43 46.41
N THR A 104 -1.66 31.40 47.71
CA THR A 104 -2.15 32.43 48.64
C THR A 104 -1.24 33.65 48.50
N ARG A 105 -1.82 34.81 48.18
CA ARG A 105 -1.13 36.11 48.21
C ARG A 105 -1.52 36.82 49.50
N VAL A 106 -0.50 37.25 50.24
CA VAL A 106 -0.56 38.07 51.46
C VAL A 106 -1.17 39.44 51.15
#